data_AF-A0AAD7DCW0-F1
#
_entry.id   AF-A0AAD7DCW0-F1
#
_cell.length_a   1.000
_cell.length_b   1.000
_cell.length_c   1.000
_cell.angle_alpha   90.00
_cell.angle_beta   90.00
_cell.angle_gamma   90.00
#
_symmetry.space_group_name_H-M   'P 1'
#
loop_
_entity.id
_entity.type
_entity.pdbx_description
1 polymer ?
#
loop_
_entity_poly.entity_id
_entity_poly.type
_entity_poly.pdbx_seq_one_letter_code
_entity_poly.pdbx_strand_id
1 'polypeptide(L)'
;MIPSTAPPFAMTRWVAQTHENYVSVTPYNHTAKAIHGFQGTHQPAIWMGESGQVVVVPGIGQQIKSRFDERGLVFSNATEVITPSYYRVDLQVRNGEVILAEQSHRV
;
A
#
# COMPACT_ATOMS: atom_id res chain seq x y z
N MET A 1 5.51 -11.46 -4.46
CA MET A 1 4.08 -11.83 -4.36
C MET A 1 3.34 -10.63 -3.80
N ILE A 2 2.05 -10.45 -4.13
CA ILE A 2 1.25 -9.31 -3.67
C ILE A 2 0.46 -9.73 -2.42
N PRO A 3 0.79 -9.22 -1.22
CA PRO A 3 0.06 -9.53 0.01
C PRO A 3 -1.23 -8.71 0.08
N SER A 4 -2.20 -9.04 -0.77
CA SER A 4 -3.42 -8.25 -0.90
C SER A 4 -4.51 -8.66 0.07
N THR A 5 -5.22 -7.66 0.59
CA THR A 5 -6.45 -7.83 1.37
C THR A 5 -7.66 -7.69 0.45
N ALA A 6 -8.47 -8.75 0.35
CA ALA A 6 -9.65 -8.84 -0.52
C ALA A 6 -10.50 -10.09 -0.22
N PRO A 7 -11.82 -10.06 -0.48
CA PRO A 7 -12.61 -11.30 -0.53
C PRO A 7 -12.17 -12.18 -1.71
N PRO A 8 -12.51 -13.49 -1.68
CA PRO A 8 -12.29 -14.37 -2.82
C PRO A 8 -12.92 -13.80 -4.09
N PHE A 9 -12.16 -13.82 -5.20
CA PHE A 9 -12.60 -13.33 -6.51
C PHE A 9 -13.00 -11.85 -6.56
N ALA A 10 -12.50 -11.02 -5.63
CA ALA A 10 -12.75 -9.58 -5.65
C ALA A 10 -12.35 -8.97 -7.00
N MET A 11 -13.21 -8.08 -7.52
CA MET A 11 -12.87 -7.24 -8.67
C MET A 11 -11.60 -6.43 -8.39
N THR A 12 -11.49 -5.81 -7.21
CA THR A 12 -10.32 -5.02 -6.81
C THR A 12 -9.76 -5.55 -5.50
N ARG A 13 -8.44 -5.73 -5.46
CA ARG A 13 -7.71 -6.13 -4.26
C ARG A 13 -6.87 -4.96 -3.78
N TRP A 14 -6.65 -4.83 -2.47
CA TRP A 14 -5.87 -3.72 -1.92
C TRP A 14 -4.55 -4.20 -1.33
N VAL A 15 -3.49 -3.43 -1.55
CA VAL A 15 -2.14 -3.73 -1.06
C VAL A 15 -1.42 -2.45 -0.68
N ALA A 16 -0.56 -2.50 0.34
CA ALA A 16 0.38 -1.42 0.59
C ALA A 16 1.37 -1.30 -0.58
N GLN A 17 1.60 -0.09 -1.07
CA GLN A 17 2.50 0.20 -2.17
C GLN A 17 3.85 0.66 -1.60
N THR A 18 4.87 -0.18 -1.67
CA THR A 18 6.25 0.17 -1.30
C THR A 18 7.12 0.48 -2.53
N HIS A 19 6.71 0.04 -3.72
CA HIS A 19 7.39 0.30 -5.00
C HIS A 19 6.40 0.80 -6.03
N GLU A 20 6.88 1.54 -7.04
CA GLU A 20 6.07 1.82 -8.22
C GLU A 20 5.70 0.51 -8.90
N ASN A 21 4.42 0.36 -9.24
CA ASN A 21 3.92 -0.85 -9.86
C ASN A 21 3.94 -0.73 -11.39
N TYR A 22 4.76 -1.54 -12.04
CA TYR A 22 4.91 -1.63 -13.50
C TYR A 22 5.24 -3.07 -13.92
N VAL A 23 5.39 -3.30 -15.22
CA VAL A 23 5.72 -4.63 -15.77
C VAL A 23 7.02 -5.14 -15.13
N SER A 24 7.00 -6.39 -14.67
CA SER A 24 8.11 -7.07 -13.98
C SER A 24 8.40 -6.60 -12.56
N VAL A 25 7.52 -5.79 -11.95
CA VAL A 25 7.62 -5.35 -10.55
C VAL A 25 6.30 -5.57 -9.83
N THR A 26 6.36 -5.91 -8.53
CA THR A 26 5.18 -5.97 -7.66
C THR A 26 5.09 -4.72 -6.79
N PRO A 27 3.88 -4.25 -6.44
CA PRO A 27 3.69 -3.02 -5.67
C PRO A 27 4.26 -3.10 -4.24
N TYR A 28 4.51 -4.30 -3.72
CA TYR A 28 4.98 -4.52 -2.36
C TYR A 28 6.30 -5.31 -2.33
N ASN A 29 7.20 -4.90 -1.45
CA ASN A 29 8.42 -5.62 -1.08
C ASN A 29 8.63 -5.56 0.44
N HIS A 30 8.78 -6.72 1.07
CA HIS A 30 8.91 -6.86 2.51
C HIS A 30 10.17 -6.20 3.10
N THR A 31 11.21 -5.98 2.29
CA THR A 31 12.45 -5.31 2.75
C THR A 31 12.41 -3.79 2.62
N ALA A 32 11.34 -3.24 2.04
CA ALA A 32 11.17 -1.80 1.91
C ALA A 32 10.91 -1.16 3.28
N LYS A 33 11.30 0.11 3.43
CA LYS A 33 11.20 0.86 4.69
C LYS A 33 10.16 1.98 4.65
N ALA A 34 9.48 2.13 3.52
CA ALA A 34 8.48 3.16 3.32
C ALA A 34 7.29 2.61 2.53
N ILE A 35 6.10 3.09 2.88
CA ILE A 35 4.87 2.92 2.13
C ILE A 35 4.55 4.23 1.44
N HIS A 36 4.37 4.17 0.13
CA HIS A 36 4.07 5.29 -0.77
C HIS A 36 2.58 5.40 -1.09
N GLY A 37 1.74 4.55 -0.48
CA GLY A 37 0.28 4.56 -0.62
C GLY A 37 -0.34 3.18 -0.44
N PHE A 38 -1.64 3.12 -0.66
CA PHE A 38 -2.44 1.90 -0.71
C PHE A 38 -3.04 1.77 -2.10
N GLN A 39 -2.66 0.70 -2.80
CA GLN A 39 -2.99 0.50 -4.19
C GLN A 39 -4.12 -0.53 -4.34
N GLY A 40 -5.19 -0.14 -5.03
CA GLY A 40 -6.12 -1.06 -5.66
C GLY A 40 -5.47 -1.69 -6.90
N THR A 41 -5.27 -3.00 -6.87
CA THR A 41 -4.45 -3.74 -7.85
C THR A 41 -5.22 -4.87 -8.53
N HIS A 42 -4.99 -5.01 -9.83
CA HIS A 42 -5.48 -6.10 -10.67
C HIS A 42 -4.35 -6.96 -11.24
N GLN A 43 -3.08 -6.64 -10.93
CA GLN A 43 -1.91 -7.37 -11.39
C GLN A 43 -2.02 -8.89 -11.10
N PRO A 44 -2.12 -9.74 -12.13
CA PRO A 44 -2.27 -11.19 -11.94
C PRO A 44 -0.92 -11.89 -11.74
N ALA A 45 0.15 -11.37 -12.37
CA ALA A 45 1.50 -11.91 -12.30
C ALA A 45 2.53 -10.79 -12.50
N ILE A 46 3.74 -11.00 -11.99
CA ILE A 46 4.80 -9.98 -12.00
C ILE A 46 5.13 -9.50 -13.42
N TRP A 47 5.18 -10.41 -14.41
CA TRP A 47 5.51 -10.09 -15.80
C TRP A 47 4.36 -9.49 -16.62
N MET A 48 3.13 -9.46 -16.09
CA MET A 48 1.97 -8.90 -16.82
C MET A 48 1.76 -7.41 -16.55
N GLY A 49 2.35 -6.88 -15.46
CA GLY A 49 2.13 -5.51 -15.03
C GLY A 49 0.73 -5.27 -14.46
N GLU A 50 0.33 -4.00 -14.42
CA GLU A 50 -0.87 -3.51 -13.74
C GLU A 50 -1.79 -2.77 -14.71
N SER A 51 -3.10 -2.84 -14.47
CA SER A 51 -4.12 -2.13 -15.24
C SER A 51 -5.19 -1.55 -14.31
N GLY A 52 -5.54 -0.27 -14.54
CA GLY A 52 -6.62 0.40 -13.81
C GLY A 52 -6.35 0.55 -12.31
N GLN A 53 -5.09 0.75 -11.91
CA GLN A 53 -4.76 0.97 -10.50
C GLN A 53 -5.28 2.31 -9.98
N VAL A 54 -5.65 2.31 -8.70
CA VAL A 54 -5.92 3.52 -7.91
C VAL A 54 -5.03 3.48 -6.69
N VAL A 55 -4.38 4.60 -6.36
CA VAL A 55 -3.54 4.71 -5.16
C VAL A 55 -4.09 5.80 -4.26
N VAL A 56 -4.31 5.46 -2.99
CA VAL A 56 -4.70 6.40 -1.94
C VAL A 56 -3.53 6.57 -0.99
N VAL A 57 -3.16 7.82 -0.71
CA VAL A 57 -2.02 8.13 0.17
C VAL A 57 -2.51 9.01 1.31
N PRO A 58 -2.44 8.54 2.57
CA PRO A 58 -2.72 9.41 3.71
C PRO A 58 -1.57 10.39 3.91
N GLY A 59 -1.88 11.58 4.40
CA GLY A 59 -0.87 12.60 4.71
C GLY A 59 -1.40 13.64 5.69
N ILE A 60 -0.48 14.36 6.33
CA ILE A 60 -0.79 15.51 7.19
C ILE A 60 -0.25 16.80 6.58
N GLY A 61 -0.95 17.91 6.84
CA GLY A 61 -0.54 19.24 6.45
C GLY A 61 -1.11 19.73 5.10
N GLN A 62 -0.71 20.94 4.73
CA GLN A 62 -1.23 21.63 3.54
C GLN A 62 -0.44 21.37 2.25
N GLN A 63 0.78 20.82 2.37
CA GLN A 63 1.62 20.53 1.21
C GLN A 63 1.27 19.14 0.66
N ILE A 64 0.62 19.11 -0.50
CA ILE A 64 0.31 17.88 -1.22
C ILE A 64 1.58 17.40 -1.93
N LYS A 65 2.05 16.22 -1.56
CA LYS A 65 3.16 15.54 -2.23
C LYS A 65 2.61 14.51 -3.21
N SER A 66 2.58 14.85 -4.49
CA SER A 66 2.01 13.97 -5.53
C SER A 66 3.03 12.97 -6.08
N ARG A 67 4.32 13.36 -6.10
CA ARG A 67 5.40 12.53 -6.62
C ARG A 67 5.64 11.31 -5.74
N PHE A 68 5.91 10.17 -6.38
CA PHE A 68 6.07 8.89 -5.69
C PHE A 68 7.20 8.93 -4.65
N ASP A 69 8.35 9.48 -5.04
CA ASP A 69 9.56 9.61 -4.23
C ASP A 69 9.37 10.52 -3.01
N GLU A 70 8.43 11.46 -3.05
CA GLU A 70 8.23 12.45 -2.00
C GLU A 70 7.18 12.02 -0.95
N ARG A 71 6.24 11.15 -1.33
CA ARG A 71 5.05 10.78 -0.53
C ARG A 71 5.22 9.54 0.36
N GLY A 72 6.42 8.95 0.37
CA GLY A 72 6.73 7.79 1.21
C GLY A 72 6.66 8.11 2.71
N LEU A 73 5.96 7.26 3.46
CA LEU A 73 5.88 7.31 4.92
C LEU A 73 6.60 6.10 5.50
N VAL A 74 7.44 6.35 6.52
CA VAL A 74 8.24 5.30 7.16
C VAL A 74 7.34 4.39 7.99
N PHE A 75 7.59 3.09 7.97
CA PHE A 75 6.85 2.12 8.76
C PHE A 75 7.79 1.01 9.27
N SER A 76 7.27 0.14 10.15
CA SER A 76 7.96 -1.04 10.64
C SER A 76 7.11 -2.29 10.41
N ASN A 77 7.73 -3.37 9.97
CA ASN A 77 7.08 -4.69 9.86
C ASN A 77 6.57 -5.19 11.22
N ALA A 78 7.11 -4.69 12.35
CA ALA A 78 6.64 -5.03 13.69
C ALA A 78 5.25 -4.46 14.02
N THR A 79 4.83 -3.41 13.32
CA THR A 79 3.51 -2.76 13.47
C THR A 79 2.57 -3.06 12.31
N GLU A 80 3.03 -3.83 11.32
CA GLU A 80 2.25 -4.18 10.13
C GLU A 80 1.52 -5.52 10.37
N VAL A 81 0.21 -5.51 10.15
CA VAL A 81 -0.63 -6.72 10.17
C VAL A 81 -1.17 -6.91 8.76
N ILE A 82 -0.89 -8.09 8.18
CA ILE A 82 -1.36 -8.46 6.85
C ILE A 82 -2.14 -9.76 6.94
N THR A 83 -3.44 -9.69 6.65
CA THR A 83 -4.30 -10.87 6.51
C THR A 83 -5.15 -10.77 5.23
N PRO A 84 -5.74 -11.87 4.74
CA PRO A 84 -6.63 -11.81 3.59
C PRO A 84 -7.84 -10.87 3.77
N SER A 85 -8.34 -10.69 5.00
CA SER A 85 -9.55 -9.91 5.29
C SER A 85 -9.30 -8.53 5.91
N TYR A 86 -8.10 -8.30 6.45
CA TYR A 86 -7.76 -7.09 7.18
C TYR A 86 -6.28 -6.76 7.05
N TYR A 87 -5.98 -5.48 6.88
CA TYR A 87 -4.63 -4.96 6.94
C TYR A 87 -4.59 -3.71 7.83
N ARG A 88 -3.47 -3.56 8.54
CA ARG A 88 -3.19 -2.42 9.40
C ARG A 88 -1.71 -2.09 9.40
N VAL A 89 -1.37 -0.80 9.46
CA VAL A 89 -0.01 -0.35 9.72
C VAL A 89 -0.01 1.01 10.43
N ASP A 90 1.01 1.22 11.26
CA ASP A 90 1.34 2.51 11.84
C ASP A 90 2.37 3.22 10.95
N LEU A 91 2.00 4.35 10.34
CA LEU A 91 2.85 5.15 9.47
C LEU A 91 3.42 6.34 10.25
N GLN A 92 4.75 6.43 10.30
CA GLN A 92 5.43 7.54 10.97
C GLN A 92 5.36 8.80 10.11
N VAL A 93 4.94 9.89 10.76
CA VAL A 93 4.91 11.23 10.20
C VAL A 93 5.94 12.13 10.92
N ARG A 94 5.85 13.45 10.74
CA ARG A 94 6.78 14.39 11.36
C ARG A 94 6.58 14.41 12.89
N ASN A 95 7.65 14.69 13.63
CA ASN A 95 7.63 14.95 15.07
C ASN A 95 7.04 13.81 15.94
N GLY A 96 7.13 12.56 15.49
CA GLY A 96 6.63 11.40 16.24
C GLY A 96 5.12 11.18 16.15
N GLU A 97 4.42 11.95 15.33
CA GLU A 97 3.02 11.67 14.99
C GLU A 97 2.93 10.38 14.18
N VAL A 98 1.81 9.67 14.32
CA VAL A 98 1.55 8.39 13.65
C VAL A 98 0.18 8.46 12.96
N ILE A 99 0.12 8.04 11.71
CA ILE A 99 -1.14 7.74 11.02
C ILE A 99 -1.38 6.24 11.11
N LEU A 100 -2.46 5.85 11.78
CA LEU A 100 -2.99 4.50 11.69
C LEU A 100 -3.73 4.34 10.36
N ALA A 101 -3.26 3.43 9.51
CA ALA A 101 -3.93 3.07 8.27
C ALA A 101 -4.51 1.66 8.39
N GLU A 102 -5.82 1.53 8.18
CA GLU A 102 -6.55 0.25 8.23
C GLU A 102 -7.36 0.07 6.95
N GLN A 103 -7.38 -1.16 6.43
CA GLN A 103 -8.23 -1.55 5.30
C GLN A 103 -8.87 -2.90 5.61
N SER A 104 -10.16 -2.99 5.35
CA SER A 104 -10.93 -4.22 5.47
C SER A 104 -11.99 -4.24 4.38
N HIS A 105 -12.44 -5.45 4.04
CA HIS A 105 -13.62 -5.62 3.23
C HIS A 105 -14.74 -6.09 4.13
N ARG A 106 -15.83 -5.33 4.17
CA ARG A 106 -17.06 -5.77 4.82
C ARG A 106 -17.84 -6.58 3.78
N VAL A 107 -18.05 -7.85 4.07
CA VAL A 107 -19.02 -8.69 3.35
C VAL A 107 -20.40 -8.42 3.93
#